data_AF-A0A3M6Z1D7-F1
#
_entry.id   AF-A0A3M6Z1D7-F1
#
_cell.length_a   1.000
_cell.length_b   1.000
_cell.length_c   1.000
_cell.angle_alpha   90.00
_cell.angle_beta   90.00
_cell.angle_gamma   90.00
#
_symmetry.space_group_name_H-M   'P 1'
#
loop_
_entity.id
_entity.type
_entity.pdbx_description
1 polymer ?
#
loop_
_entity_poly.entity_id
_entity_poly.type
_entity_poly.pdbx_seq_one_letter_code
_entity_poly.pdbx_strand_id
1 'polypeptide(L)'
;GVGYSGGAIATGWAASLQPTYASELNIKGWAAGGTPANLTGTTVYIDNTLFAGFLPAAISGLSKESAYGAQLQPFLDGVLTPYGDYIVGAASQLCAPGDLLLFADQSVFSTRVQTLGREILYQAPFDSILEQQTMGVNSDETPTAPVFLYHAVDDEIIPYQNATTLYNDWCGYGADVSFLTYESGGHFTTELVGAIEQAKFVESAFAGTTSTGCSQRTTADPEINPLALGLDLEPILTNLLTALGNLGDNDNTLKNGLSAINNTAGVDT
;
A
#
# COMPACT_ATOMS: atom_id res chain seq x y z
N GLY A 1 7.62 -1.32 -10.84
CA GLY A 1 6.20 -1.59 -10.55
C GLY A 1 5.57 -0.37 -9.90
N VAL A 2 4.24 -0.30 -9.88
CA VAL A 2 3.48 0.79 -9.24
C VAL A 2 2.37 0.21 -8.37
N GLY A 3 2.10 0.84 -7.23
CA GLY A 3 1.00 0.42 -6.36
C GLY A 3 0.65 1.46 -5.30
N TYR A 4 -0.60 1.44 -4.86
CA TYR A 4 -1.09 2.27 -3.77
C TYR A 4 -1.84 1.40 -2.75
N SER A 5 -1.76 1.73 -1.46
CA SER A 5 -2.48 1.02 -0.39
C SER A 5 -2.20 -0.49 -0.40
N GLY A 6 -3.20 -1.35 -0.53
CA GLY A 6 -3.01 -2.80 -0.71
C GLY A 6 -2.10 -3.16 -1.90
N GLY A 7 -2.11 -2.40 -2.99
CA GLY A 7 -1.19 -2.58 -4.12
C GLY A 7 0.25 -2.19 -3.79
N ALA A 8 0.46 -1.28 -2.82
CA ALA A 8 1.78 -0.93 -2.32
C ALA A 8 2.40 -2.05 -1.46
N ILE A 9 1.58 -2.90 -0.81
CA ILE A 9 2.07 -4.14 -0.16
C ILE A 9 2.74 -5.03 -1.21
N ALA A 10 2.02 -5.34 -2.29
CA ALA A 10 2.53 -6.18 -3.37
C ALA A 10 3.75 -5.56 -4.06
N THR A 11 3.70 -4.25 -4.31
CA THR A 11 4.80 -3.51 -4.96
C THR A 11 6.05 -3.48 -4.09
N GLY A 12 5.92 -3.21 -2.80
CA GLY A 12 7.04 -3.17 -1.87
C GLY A 12 7.66 -4.54 -1.63
N TRP A 13 6.86 -5.60 -1.48
CA TRP A 13 7.39 -6.97 -1.37
C TRP A 13 8.04 -7.45 -2.67
N ALA A 14 7.48 -7.10 -3.84
CA ALA A 14 8.14 -7.37 -5.11
C ALA A 14 9.49 -6.65 -5.22
N ALA A 15 9.56 -5.38 -4.79
CA ALA A 15 10.82 -4.64 -4.74
C ALA A 15 11.85 -5.29 -3.81
N SER A 16 11.39 -5.75 -2.65
CA SER A 16 12.20 -6.36 -1.61
C SER A 16 12.76 -7.72 -2.01
N LEU A 17 11.94 -8.56 -2.63
CA LEU A 17 12.30 -9.94 -2.98
C LEU A 17 12.96 -10.06 -4.36
N GLN A 18 12.82 -9.06 -5.25
CA GLN A 18 13.38 -9.14 -6.59
C GLN A 18 14.89 -9.48 -6.62
N PRO A 19 15.77 -8.93 -5.76
CA PRO A 19 17.19 -9.23 -5.78
C PRO A 19 17.53 -10.72 -5.56
N THR A 20 16.71 -11.45 -4.80
CA THR A 20 16.97 -12.84 -4.42
C THR A 20 16.07 -13.84 -5.15
N TYR A 21 14.86 -13.44 -5.52
CA TYR A 21 13.86 -14.31 -6.15
C TYR A 21 13.88 -14.22 -7.69
N ALA A 22 14.11 -13.02 -8.26
CA ALA A 22 14.00 -12.77 -9.69
C ALA A 22 15.03 -11.73 -10.18
N SER A 23 16.30 -11.96 -9.81
CA SER A 23 17.43 -11.05 -10.09
C SER A 23 17.66 -10.75 -11.57
N GLU A 24 17.16 -11.62 -12.46
CA GLU A 24 17.25 -11.49 -13.92
C GLU A 24 16.33 -10.42 -14.50
N LEU A 25 15.31 -9.96 -13.75
CA LEU A 25 14.39 -8.94 -14.21
C LEU A 25 15.05 -7.56 -14.23
N ASN A 26 15.04 -6.92 -15.39
CA ASN A 26 15.57 -5.56 -15.57
C ASN A 26 14.59 -4.49 -15.07
N ILE A 27 14.44 -4.39 -13.75
CA ILE A 27 13.56 -3.43 -13.13
C ILE A 27 14.13 -2.01 -13.23
N LYS A 28 13.30 -1.07 -13.68
CA LYS A 28 13.67 0.35 -13.80
C LYS A 28 13.37 1.17 -12.54
N GLY A 29 12.39 0.76 -11.76
CA GLY A 29 12.07 1.37 -10.48
C GLY A 29 10.75 0.88 -9.91
N TRP A 30 10.49 1.28 -8.67
CA TRP A 30 9.29 0.95 -7.90
C TRP A 30 8.66 2.22 -7.35
N ALA A 31 7.35 2.40 -7.51
CA ALA A 31 6.63 3.50 -6.90
C ALA A 31 5.49 2.97 -6.03
N ALA A 32 5.52 3.27 -4.74
CA ALA A 32 4.56 2.77 -3.77
C ALA A 32 4.05 3.91 -2.88
N GLY A 33 2.73 4.04 -2.74
CA GLY A 33 2.13 5.05 -1.87
C GLY A 33 1.15 4.48 -0.86
N GLY A 34 0.96 5.18 0.26
CA GLY A 34 0.06 4.71 1.32
C GLY A 34 0.48 3.33 1.82
N THR A 35 1.79 3.09 1.96
CA THR A 35 2.38 1.74 2.00
C THR A 35 2.17 1.06 3.36
N PRO A 36 1.42 -0.06 3.43
CA PRO A 36 1.27 -0.85 4.65
C PRO A 36 2.53 -1.69 4.91
N ALA A 37 3.59 -1.04 5.39
CA ALA A 37 4.89 -1.68 5.59
C ALA A 37 4.97 -2.56 6.85
N ASN A 38 4.06 -2.36 7.82
CA ASN A 38 3.99 -3.14 9.05
C ASN A 38 2.52 -3.55 9.27
N LEU A 39 2.22 -4.83 9.05
CA LEU A 39 0.86 -5.32 9.16
C LEU A 39 0.33 -5.24 10.59
N THR A 40 1.14 -5.54 11.60
CA THR A 40 0.77 -5.41 13.03
C THR A 40 0.39 -3.97 13.38
N GLY A 41 1.23 -3.01 12.99
CA GLY A 41 0.98 -1.59 13.21
C GLY A 41 -0.30 -1.13 12.52
N THR A 42 -0.53 -1.59 11.28
CA THR A 42 -1.76 -1.31 10.54
C THR A 42 -2.99 -1.92 11.22
N THR A 43 -2.90 -3.17 11.68
CA THR A 43 -3.98 -3.84 12.43
C THR A 43 -4.37 -3.07 13.67
N VAL A 44 -3.40 -2.67 14.48
CA VAL A 44 -3.66 -1.91 15.72
C VAL A 44 -4.25 -0.53 15.41
N TYR A 45 -3.85 0.08 14.30
CA TYR A 45 -4.28 1.42 13.91
C TYR A 45 -5.75 1.48 13.45
N ILE A 46 -6.19 0.51 12.66
CA ILE A 46 -7.55 0.52 12.07
C ILE A 46 -8.57 -0.32 12.84
N ASP A 47 -8.17 -1.10 13.85
CA ASP A 47 -9.09 -1.86 14.69
C ASP A 47 -10.12 -0.94 15.35
N ASN A 48 -11.40 -1.36 15.35
CA ASN A 48 -12.51 -0.58 15.91
C ASN A 48 -12.71 0.81 15.25
N THR A 49 -12.37 0.93 13.97
CA THR A 49 -12.66 2.11 13.12
C THR A 49 -13.56 1.72 11.94
N LEU A 50 -13.99 2.71 11.16
CA LEU A 50 -14.72 2.49 9.91
C LEU A 50 -13.93 1.64 8.89
N PHE A 51 -12.61 1.54 9.02
CA PHE A 51 -11.73 0.77 8.14
C PHE A 51 -11.37 -0.62 8.69
N ALA A 52 -11.89 -0.99 9.86
CA ALA A 52 -11.64 -2.29 10.48
C ALA A 52 -12.07 -3.48 9.60
N GLY A 53 -12.91 -3.26 8.59
CA GLY A 53 -13.32 -4.31 7.68
C GLY A 53 -12.20 -4.92 6.84
N PHE A 54 -11.05 -4.27 6.71
CA PHE A 54 -9.88 -4.91 6.10
C PHE A 54 -9.25 -6.02 6.97
N LEU A 55 -9.53 -6.05 8.28
CA LEU A 55 -8.86 -6.97 9.20
C LEU A 55 -9.31 -8.43 9.04
N PRO A 56 -10.61 -8.75 8.93
CA PRO A 56 -11.02 -10.13 8.60
C PRO A 56 -10.47 -10.63 7.27
N ALA A 57 -10.38 -9.75 6.26
CA ALA A 57 -9.79 -10.08 4.96
C ALA A 57 -8.29 -10.37 5.07
N ALA A 58 -7.55 -9.60 5.88
CA ALA A 58 -6.13 -9.85 6.16
C ALA A 58 -5.91 -11.20 6.86
N ILE A 59 -6.72 -11.52 7.89
CA ILE A 59 -6.66 -12.81 8.59
C ILE A 59 -6.98 -13.95 7.62
N SER A 60 -8.03 -13.80 6.80
CA SER A 60 -8.43 -14.76 5.77
C SER A 60 -7.32 -15.00 4.75
N GLY A 61 -6.65 -13.94 4.30
CA GLY A 61 -5.52 -13.99 3.36
C GLY A 61 -4.32 -14.75 3.93
N LEU A 62 -3.90 -14.42 5.15
CA LEU A 62 -2.82 -15.13 5.85
C LEU A 62 -3.14 -16.61 6.08
N SER A 63 -4.42 -16.93 6.28
CA SER A 63 -4.90 -18.29 6.53
C SER A 63 -5.07 -19.14 5.26
N LYS A 64 -4.80 -18.60 4.06
CA LYS A 64 -4.84 -19.40 2.83
C LYS A 64 -3.68 -20.39 2.77
N GLU A 65 -3.91 -21.54 2.14
CA GLU A 65 -2.90 -22.59 1.95
C GLU A 65 -1.66 -22.10 1.19
N SER A 66 -1.83 -21.15 0.26
CA SER A 66 -0.74 -20.52 -0.48
C SER A 66 0.09 -19.53 0.35
N ALA A 67 -0.32 -19.26 1.60
CA ALA A 67 0.35 -18.39 2.54
C ALA A 67 0.73 -19.20 3.80
N TYR A 68 0.11 -18.91 4.94
CA TYR A 68 0.44 -19.53 6.23
C TYR A 68 -0.63 -20.52 6.72
N GLY A 69 -1.62 -20.88 5.90
CA GLY A 69 -2.77 -21.69 6.33
C GLY A 69 -2.41 -22.96 7.11
N ALA A 70 -1.37 -23.70 6.68
CA ALA A 70 -0.94 -24.91 7.38
C ALA A 70 -0.41 -24.65 8.81
N GLN A 71 0.25 -23.51 9.05
CA GLN A 71 0.71 -23.10 10.38
C GLN A 71 -0.40 -22.41 11.18
N LEU A 72 -1.17 -21.55 10.53
CA LEU A 72 -2.08 -20.61 11.20
C LEU A 72 -3.45 -21.23 11.52
N GLN A 73 -3.96 -22.15 10.70
CA GLN A 73 -5.29 -22.72 10.88
C GLN A 73 -5.47 -23.43 12.24
N PRO A 74 -4.54 -24.30 12.72
CA PRO A 74 -4.69 -24.94 14.03
C PRO A 74 -4.73 -23.95 15.19
N PHE A 75 -4.03 -22.82 15.06
CA PHE A 75 -4.07 -21.75 16.05
C PHE A 75 -5.41 -21.04 16.03
N LEU A 76 -5.89 -20.63 14.84
CA LEU A 76 -7.17 -19.95 14.68
C LEU A 76 -8.35 -20.80 15.15
N ASP A 77 -8.39 -22.10 14.82
CA ASP A 77 -9.42 -23.04 15.28
C ASP A 77 -9.49 -23.12 16.81
N GLY A 78 -8.37 -22.86 17.50
CA GLY A 78 -8.28 -22.88 18.96
C GLY A 78 -8.69 -21.57 19.64
N VAL A 79 -8.67 -20.44 18.93
CA VAL A 79 -8.83 -19.10 19.52
C VAL A 79 -10.04 -18.32 18.98
N LEU A 80 -10.48 -18.58 17.75
CA LEU A 80 -11.65 -17.93 17.18
C LEU A 80 -12.93 -18.42 17.87
N THR A 81 -13.88 -17.52 18.05
CA THR A 81 -15.25 -17.89 18.43
C THR A 81 -16.04 -18.26 17.17
N PRO A 82 -17.27 -18.81 17.30
CA PRO A 82 -18.14 -19.01 16.15
C PRO A 82 -18.42 -17.74 15.34
N TYR A 83 -18.39 -16.56 15.98
CA TYR A 83 -18.53 -15.29 15.28
C TYR A 83 -17.22 -14.88 14.58
N GLY A 84 -16.06 -15.14 15.19
CA GLY A 84 -14.75 -14.95 14.56
C GLY A 84 -14.59 -15.79 13.30
N ASP A 85 -14.92 -17.09 13.38
CA ASP A 85 -14.93 -17.99 12.22
C ASP A 85 -15.86 -17.48 11.12
N TYR A 86 -17.05 -17.00 11.50
CA TYR A 86 -18.01 -16.44 10.54
C TYR A 86 -17.45 -15.22 9.81
N ILE A 87 -16.86 -14.24 10.51
CA ILE A 87 -16.39 -13.01 9.85
C ILE A 87 -15.18 -13.29 8.95
N VAL A 88 -14.25 -14.16 9.37
CA VAL A 88 -13.09 -14.56 8.55
C VAL A 88 -13.56 -15.35 7.31
N GLY A 89 -14.51 -16.27 7.50
CA GLY A 89 -15.12 -17.03 6.41
C GLY A 89 -15.89 -16.15 5.43
N ALA A 90 -16.67 -15.19 5.93
CA ALA A 90 -17.42 -14.24 5.11
C ALA A 90 -16.50 -13.32 4.31
N ALA A 91 -15.43 -12.79 4.92
CA ALA A 91 -14.46 -11.95 4.23
C ALA A 91 -13.75 -12.68 3.08
N SER A 92 -13.62 -14.01 3.16
CA SER A 92 -13.09 -14.81 2.05
C SER A 92 -13.96 -14.84 0.78
N GLN A 93 -15.22 -14.38 0.88
CA GLN A 93 -16.22 -14.38 -0.19
C GLN A 93 -16.65 -12.98 -0.61
N LEU A 94 -16.10 -11.94 0.02
CA LEU A 94 -16.44 -10.55 -0.21
C LEU A 94 -15.30 -9.83 -0.92
N CYS A 95 -15.65 -8.74 -1.61
CA CYS A 95 -14.69 -7.76 -2.06
C CYS A 95 -14.59 -6.63 -1.04
N ALA A 96 -13.53 -5.82 -1.13
CA ALA A 96 -13.24 -4.74 -0.19
C ALA A 96 -14.44 -3.84 0.20
N PRO A 97 -15.32 -3.38 -0.71
CA PRO A 97 -16.49 -2.58 -0.31
C PRO A 97 -17.48 -3.34 0.59
N GLY A 98 -17.63 -4.65 0.36
CA GLY A 98 -18.48 -5.52 1.16
C GLY A 98 -17.89 -5.75 2.55
N ASP A 99 -16.59 -5.98 2.64
CA ASP A 99 -15.87 -6.13 3.91
C ASP A 99 -15.95 -4.86 4.75
N LEU A 100 -15.64 -3.70 4.16
CA LEU A 100 -15.73 -2.41 4.84
C LEU A 100 -17.15 -2.14 5.35
N LEU A 101 -18.18 -2.42 4.56
CA LEU A 101 -19.57 -2.20 4.97
C LEU A 101 -20.00 -3.13 6.11
N LEU A 102 -19.66 -4.41 6.04
CA LEU A 102 -20.15 -5.41 7.00
C LEU A 102 -19.38 -5.42 8.32
N PHE A 103 -18.12 -5.00 8.29
CA PHE A 103 -17.21 -5.11 9.43
C PHE A 103 -16.66 -3.76 9.91
N ALA A 104 -17.20 -2.63 9.43
CA ALA A 104 -16.92 -1.31 10.01
C ALA A 104 -17.18 -1.29 11.52
N ASP A 105 -16.34 -0.55 12.25
CA ASP A 105 -16.38 -0.36 13.70
C ASP A 105 -16.32 -1.65 14.54
N GLN A 106 -15.93 -2.77 13.92
CA GLN A 106 -15.68 -4.01 14.64
C GLN A 106 -14.24 -4.10 15.14
N SER A 107 -14.03 -4.83 16.21
CA SER A 107 -12.69 -5.11 16.74
C SER A 107 -12.37 -6.60 16.61
N VAL A 108 -11.28 -6.92 15.92
CA VAL A 108 -10.74 -8.30 15.89
C VAL A 108 -10.11 -8.69 17.23
N PHE A 109 -9.85 -7.71 18.11
CA PHE A 109 -9.46 -7.93 19.50
C PHE A 109 -10.64 -8.14 20.46
N SER A 110 -11.88 -8.06 19.98
CA SER A 110 -13.05 -8.32 20.80
C SER A 110 -13.11 -9.78 21.24
N THR A 111 -13.50 -10.03 22.49
CA THR A 111 -13.81 -11.39 22.97
C THR A 111 -15.01 -12.02 22.28
N ARG A 112 -15.78 -11.23 21.52
CA ARG A 112 -16.79 -11.75 20.60
C ARG A 112 -16.17 -12.42 19.38
N VAL A 113 -14.98 -12.00 18.95
CA VAL A 113 -14.27 -12.54 17.76
C VAL A 113 -13.31 -13.66 18.16
N GLN A 114 -12.54 -13.49 19.23
CA GLN A 114 -11.51 -14.45 19.65
C GLN A 114 -11.19 -14.37 21.15
N THR A 115 -10.55 -15.38 21.72
CA THR A 115 -10.45 -15.59 23.18
C THR A 115 -9.30 -14.87 23.91
N LEU A 116 -8.33 -14.32 23.19
CA LEU A 116 -7.06 -13.79 23.69
C LEU A 116 -7.00 -12.25 23.79
N GLY A 117 -7.95 -11.53 23.20
CA GLY A 117 -7.88 -10.06 23.14
C GLY A 117 -6.66 -9.58 22.33
N ARG A 118 -5.98 -8.53 22.78
CA ARG A 118 -4.76 -8.01 22.11
C ARG A 118 -3.57 -8.97 22.19
N GLU A 119 -3.56 -9.88 23.16
CA GLU A 119 -2.45 -10.84 23.34
C GLU A 119 -2.29 -11.79 22.16
N ILE A 120 -3.32 -11.93 21.30
CA ILE A 120 -3.26 -12.72 20.07
C ILE A 120 -2.07 -12.34 19.19
N LEU A 121 -1.69 -11.06 19.14
CA LEU A 121 -0.57 -10.56 18.34
C LEU A 121 0.80 -11.07 18.81
N TYR A 122 0.87 -11.61 20.03
CA TYR A 122 2.09 -12.07 20.68
C TYR A 122 2.08 -13.58 20.96
N GLN A 123 1.15 -14.32 20.34
CA GLN A 123 1.08 -15.78 20.48
C GLN A 123 1.61 -16.49 19.24
N ALA A 124 2.41 -17.52 19.46
CA ALA A 124 2.85 -18.41 18.39
C ALA A 124 1.68 -19.22 17.79
N PRO A 125 1.63 -19.39 16.46
CA PRO A 125 2.63 -18.94 15.48
C PRO A 125 2.36 -17.54 14.91
N PHE A 126 1.31 -16.85 15.36
CA PHE A 126 0.83 -15.63 14.72
C PHE A 126 1.81 -14.46 14.84
N ASP A 127 2.48 -14.32 15.98
CA ASP A 127 3.56 -13.36 16.20
C ASP A 127 4.67 -13.46 15.14
N SER A 128 5.20 -14.66 14.90
CA SER A 128 6.27 -14.92 13.94
C SER A 128 5.85 -14.68 12.49
N ILE A 129 4.56 -14.88 12.19
CA ILE A 129 3.99 -14.58 10.87
C ILE A 129 3.89 -13.06 10.69
N LEU A 130 3.41 -12.35 11.71
CA LEU A 130 3.30 -10.89 11.70
C LEU A 130 4.67 -10.20 11.61
N GLU A 131 5.71 -10.76 12.25
CA GLU A 131 7.10 -10.32 12.07
C GLU A 131 7.53 -10.44 10.61
N GLN A 132 7.22 -11.56 9.94
CA GLN A 132 7.46 -11.74 8.49
C GLN A 132 6.63 -10.82 7.61
N GLN A 133 5.55 -10.22 8.14
CA GLN A 133 4.73 -9.22 7.44
C GLN A 133 5.16 -7.78 7.75
N THR A 134 6.40 -7.59 8.22
CA THR A 134 7.02 -6.27 8.40
C THR A 134 8.14 -6.09 7.38
N MET A 135 7.92 -5.19 6.42
CA MET A 135 8.86 -4.88 5.35
C MET A 135 10.00 -4.01 5.86
N GLY A 136 11.20 -4.17 5.28
CA GLY A 136 12.37 -3.36 5.62
C GLY A 136 13.17 -3.87 6.82
N VAL A 137 12.76 -4.98 7.46
CA VAL A 137 13.50 -5.55 8.60
C VAL A 137 14.79 -6.28 8.20
N ASN A 138 14.82 -6.87 7.00
CA ASN A 138 15.91 -7.70 6.52
C ASN A 138 16.74 -6.96 5.45
N SER A 139 18.05 -6.84 5.67
CA SER A 139 18.96 -6.19 4.71
C SER A 139 19.09 -6.95 3.39
N ASP A 140 18.89 -8.27 3.38
CA ASP A 140 18.94 -9.08 2.15
C ASP A 140 17.71 -8.87 1.25
N GLU A 141 16.68 -8.18 1.78
CA GLU A 141 15.44 -7.80 1.11
C GLU A 141 15.43 -6.31 0.73
N THR A 142 16.61 -5.71 0.61
CA THR A 142 16.76 -4.31 0.22
C THR A 142 16.61 -4.14 -1.30
N PRO A 143 15.70 -3.28 -1.79
CA PRO A 143 15.54 -3.02 -3.21
C PRO A 143 16.84 -2.53 -3.87
N THR A 144 17.16 -3.09 -5.04
CA THR A 144 18.34 -2.69 -5.84
C THR A 144 18.02 -1.69 -6.94
N ALA A 145 16.74 -1.63 -7.37
CA ALA A 145 16.25 -0.61 -8.29
C ALA A 145 15.74 0.61 -7.50
N PRO A 146 15.79 1.83 -8.07
CA PRO A 146 15.29 3.04 -7.42
C PRO A 146 13.84 2.90 -6.95
N VAL A 147 13.55 3.47 -5.78
CA VAL A 147 12.22 3.44 -5.16
C VAL A 147 11.70 4.85 -4.91
N PHE A 148 10.43 5.08 -5.24
CA PHE A 148 9.66 6.24 -4.85
C PHE A 148 8.57 5.85 -3.86
N LEU A 149 8.65 6.38 -2.66
CA LEU A 149 7.64 6.25 -1.62
C LEU A 149 6.89 7.56 -1.45
N TYR A 150 5.57 7.51 -1.24
CA TYR A 150 4.79 8.70 -0.91
C TYR A 150 3.67 8.41 0.09
N HIS A 151 3.39 9.36 0.99
CA HIS A 151 2.44 9.14 2.08
C HIS A 151 1.95 10.47 2.67
N ALA A 152 0.69 10.53 3.12
CA ALA A 152 0.17 11.67 3.88
C ALA A 152 0.41 11.50 5.39
N VAL A 153 0.68 12.61 6.08
CA VAL A 153 0.87 12.61 7.54
C VAL A 153 -0.41 12.18 8.26
N ASP A 154 -1.56 12.63 7.78
CA ASP A 154 -2.88 12.39 8.39
C ASP A 154 -3.64 11.20 7.75
N ASP A 155 -2.91 10.25 7.12
CA ASP A 155 -3.51 9.03 6.55
C ASP A 155 -4.25 8.22 7.63
N GLU A 156 -5.57 8.17 7.50
CA GLU A 156 -6.51 7.59 8.45
C GLU A 156 -6.63 6.07 8.37
N ILE A 157 -5.94 5.43 7.41
CA ILE A 157 -5.98 3.97 7.19
C ILE A 157 -4.61 3.35 7.43
N ILE A 158 -3.55 3.93 6.87
CA ILE A 158 -2.20 3.36 6.91
C ILE A 158 -1.27 4.31 7.67
N PRO A 159 -0.68 3.88 8.80
CA PRO A 159 0.16 4.74 9.62
C PRO A 159 1.35 5.31 8.84
N TYR A 160 1.42 6.64 8.72
CA TYR A 160 2.55 7.36 8.12
C TYR A 160 3.92 6.92 8.69
N GLN A 161 3.97 6.65 10.00
CA GLN A 161 5.18 6.22 10.69
C GLN A 161 5.72 4.87 10.16
N ASN A 162 4.85 3.98 9.67
CA ASN A 162 5.30 2.70 9.10
C ASN A 162 6.06 2.93 7.79
N ALA A 163 5.57 3.83 6.93
CA ALA A 163 6.24 4.15 5.67
C ALA A 163 7.55 4.91 5.86
N THR A 164 7.63 5.83 6.83
CA THR A 164 8.89 6.52 7.14
C THR A 164 9.92 5.60 7.78
N THR A 165 9.48 4.61 8.57
CA THR A 165 10.37 3.56 9.11
C THR A 165 10.94 2.71 7.97
N LEU A 166 10.08 2.24 7.05
CA LEU A 166 10.51 1.51 5.85
C LEU A 166 11.56 2.29 5.03
N TYR A 167 11.32 3.58 4.80
CA TYR A 167 12.28 4.45 4.15
C TYR A 167 13.63 4.45 4.86
N ASN A 168 13.64 4.69 6.18
CA ASN A 168 14.87 4.78 6.95
C ASN A 168 15.65 3.45 6.92
N ASP A 169 14.96 2.32 7.01
CA ASP A 169 15.58 1.00 7.02
C ASP A 169 16.21 0.67 5.66
N TRP A 170 15.48 0.81 4.56
CA TRP A 170 16.03 0.61 3.21
C TRP A 170 17.18 1.57 2.90
N CYS A 171 17.09 2.83 3.33
CA CYS A 171 18.18 3.77 3.20
C CYS A 171 19.41 3.37 4.03
N GLY A 172 19.20 2.85 5.23
CA GLY A 172 20.26 2.31 6.10
C GLY A 172 21.00 1.12 5.49
N TYR A 173 20.31 0.36 4.62
CA TYR A 173 20.89 -0.76 3.87
C TYR A 173 21.43 -0.39 2.49
N GLY A 174 21.33 0.88 2.09
CA GLY A 174 21.94 1.42 0.87
C GLY A 174 21.06 1.41 -0.37
N ALA A 175 19.73 1.32 -0.22
CA ALA A 175 18.81 1.53 -1.33
C ALA A 175 18.79 2.99 -1.81
N ASP A 176 18.39 3.20 -3.07
CA ASP A 176 18.07 4.51 -3.63
C ASP A 176 16.58 4.80 -3.43
N VAL A 177 16.22 5.56 -2.38
CA VAL A 177 14.81 5.85 -2.05
C VAL A 177 14.52 7.34 -2.04
N SER A 178 13.52 7.78 -2.81
CA SER A 178 12.94 9.11 -2.72
C SER A 178 11.62 9.04 -1.98
N PHE A 179 11.46 9.83 -0.91
CA PHE A 179 10.22 9.88 -0.11
C PHE A 179 9.53 11.23 -0.25
N LEU A 180 8.24 11.21 -0.60
CA LEU A 180 7.38 12.39 -0.63
C LEU A 180 6.34 12.34 0.49
N THR A 181 6.40 13.32 1.38
CA THR A 181 5.39 13.55 2.41
C THR A 181 4.36 14.56 1.93
N TYR A 182 3.08 14.24 2.07
CA TYR A 182 1.97 15.19 1.96
C TYR A 182 1.59 15.66 3.37
N GLU A 183 1.69 16.96 3.66
CA GLU A 183 1.40 17.53 4.99
C GLU A 183 -0.09 17.60 5.32
N SER A 184 -0.95 17.42 4.32
CA SER A 184 -2.40 17.46 4.46
C SER A 184 -3.07 16.46 3.53
N GLY A 185 -4.32 16.10 3.86
CA GLY A 185 -5.09 15.08 3.15
C GLY A 185 -5.13 13.75 3.92
N GLY A 186 -5.96 12.83 3.43
CA GLY A 186 -6.08 11.48 3.95
C GLY A 186 -5.64 10.41 2.94
N HIS A 187 -5.95 9.16 3.24
CA HIS A 187 -5.56 8.01 2.44
C HIS A 187 -6.04 8.12 0.98
N PHE A 188 -7.32 8.41 0.76
CA PHE A 188 -7.87 8.45 -0.61
C PHE A 188 -7.47 9.70 -1.40
N THR A 189 -7.35 10.86 -0.75
CA THR A 189 -6.91 12.07 -1.45
C THR A 189 -5.47 11.92 -1.91
N THR A 190 -4.63 11.26 -1.10
CA THR A 190 -3.22 10.98 -1.41
C THR A 190 -3.04 10.03 -2.58
N GLU A 191 -3.95 9.08 -2.79
CA GLU A 191 -3.96 8.24 -3.99
C GLU A 191 -4.05 9.09 -5.26
N LEU A 192 -4.99 10.04 -5.27
CA LEU A 192 -5.26 10.90 -6.42
C LEU A 192 -4.12 11.89 -6.67
N VAL A 193 -3.72 12.65 -5.66
CA VAL A 193 -2.65 13.67 -5.83
C VAL A 193 -1.28 13.03 -6.05
N GLY A 194 -1.03 11.87 -5.44
CA GLY A 194 0.21 11.11 -5.56
C GLY A 194 0.43 10.50 -6.95
N ALA A 195 -0.65 10.24 -7.71
CA ALA A 195 -0.56 9.66 -9.05
C ALA A 195 0.30 10.50 -10.01
N ILE A 196 0.30 11.83 -9.86
CA ILE A 196 1.11 12.75 -10.68
C ILE A 196 2.60 12.52 -10.43
N GLU A 197 3.01 12.49 -9.16
CA GLU A 197 4.42 12.30 -8.78
C GLU A 197 4.89 10.87 -9.04
N GLN A 198 4.00 9.88 -8.89
CA GLN A 198 4.24 8.51 -9.31
C GLN A 198 4.51 8.42 -10.81
N ALA A 199 3.72 9.10 -11.67
CA ALA A 199 3.94 9.12 -13.11
C ALA A 199 5.28 9.77 -13.50
N LYS A 200 5.63 10.90 -12.89
CA LYS A 200 6.94 11.57 -13.09
C LYS A 200 8.11 10.66 -12.71
N PHE A 201 7.98 9.93 -11.61
CA PHE A 201 8.99 8.95 -11.20
C PHE A 201 9.13 7.82 -12.23
N VAL A 202 8.02 7.26 -12.71
CA VAL A 202 8.03 6.20 -13.72
C VAL A 202 8.71 6.67 -15.01
N GLU A 203 8.40 7.88 -15.49
CA GLU A 203 9.07 8.48 -16.66
C GLU A 203 10.59 8.58 -16.43
N SER A 204 11.00 9.12 -15.28
CA SER A 204 12.41 9.25 -14.90
C SER A 204 13.11 7.89 -14.79
N ALA A 205 12.44 6.88 -14.26
CA ALA A 205 12.97 5.52 -14.10
C ALA A 205 13.24 4.87 -15.47
N PHE A 206 12.31 4.98 -16.42
CA PHE A 206 12.52 4.47 -17.77
C PHE A 206 13.56 5.27 -18.55
N ALA A 207 13.67 6.59 -18.30
CA ALA A 207 14.72 7.43 -18.88
C ALA A 207 16.12 7.19 -18.27
N GLY A 208 16.21 6.50 -17.12
CA GLY A 208 17.47 6.31 -16.39
C GLY A 208 17.96 7.59 -15.70
N THR A 209 17.05 8.49 -15.32
CA THR A 209 17.34 9.80 -14.73
C THR A 209 16.85 9.95 -13.29
N THR A 210 16.51 8.86 -12.61
CA THR A 210 16.19 8.88 -11.18
C THR A 210 17.41 9.29 -10.36
N SER A 211 17.18 9.98 -9.25
CA SER A 211 18.23 10.32 -8.29
C SER A 211 18.80 9.07 -7.65
N THR A 212 20.10 9.10 -7.36
CA THR A 212 20.78 8.11 -6.52
C THR A 212 20.81 8.57 -5.06
N GLY A 213 20.97 7.62 -4.16
CA GLY A 213 20.90 7.80 -2.72
C GLY A 213 19.48 8.09 -2.23
N CYS A 214 19.40 8.35 -0.93
CA CYS A 214 18.15 8.61 -0.26
C CYS A 214 17.84 10.10 -0.16
N SER A 215 16.59 10.47 -0.44
CA SER A 215 16.09 11.84 -0.31
C SER A 215 14.68 11.87 0.27
N GLN A 216 14.36 12.95 1.00
CA GLN A 216 13.01 13.24 1.46
C GLN A 216 12.63 14.64 1.06
N ARG A 217 11.36 14.83 0.71
CA ARG A 217 10.76 16.15 0.58
C ARG A 217 9.32 16.13 1.09
N THR A 218 8.84 17.32 1.38
CA THR A 218 7.50 17.53 1.90
C THR A 218 6.78 18.54 1.01
N THR A 219 5.51 18.28 0.73
CA THR A 219 4.64 19.21 0.01
C THR A 219 3.40 19.48 0.84
N ALA A 220 3.01 20.74 0.90
CA ALA A 220 1.74 21.17 1.48
C ALA A 220 0.57 20.99 0.51
N ASP A 221 0.86 20.57 -0.73
CA ASP A 221 0.07 20.68 -1.97
C ASP A 221 -1.21 21.54 -1.88
N PRO A 222 -1.19 22.77 -2.45
CA PRO A 222 -2.29 23.71 -2.31
C PRO A 222 -3.55 23.22 -3.05
N GLU A 223 -4.66 23.13 -2.33
CA GLU A 223 -6.02 23.20 -2.88
C GLU A 223 -6.35 22.30 -4.10
N ILE A 224 -6.24 20.98 -3.97
CA ILE A 224 -7.30 20.16 -4.58
C ILE A 224 -8.48 20.18 -3.63
N ASN A 225 -9.39 21.14 -3.80
CA ASN A 225 -10.62 21.19 -3.04
C ASN A 225 -11.51 19.99 -3.42
N PRO A 226 -11.77 19.03 -2.50
CA PRO A 226 -12.61 17.86 -2.81
C PRO A 226 -14.03 18.23 -3.22
N LEU A 227 -14.54 19.40 -2.80
CA LEU A 227 -15.82 19.98 -3.22
C LEU A 227 -15.73 20.70 -4.58
N ALA A 228 -14.55 21.15 -5.01
CA ALA A 228 -14.34 21.65 -6.37
C ALA A 228 -14.21 20.51 -7.39
N LEU A 229 -13.84 19.31 -6.94
CA LEU A 229 -13.84 18.09 -7.74
C LEU A 229 -15.23 17.42 -7.88
N GLY A 230 -16.31 17.98 -7.34
CA GLY A 230 -17.66 17.52 -7.73
C GLY A 230 -17.83 17.63 -9.26
N LEU A 231 -18.54 16.70 -9.91
CA LEU A 231 -18.73 16.59 -11.38
C LEU A 231 -17.44 16.51 -12.26
N ASP A 232 -16.28 17.02 -11.82
CA ASP A 232 -15.00 17.02 -12.52
C ASP A 232 -14.04 15.89 -12.06
N LEU A 233 -14.39 15.15 -11.00
CA LEU A 233 -13.73 13.91 -10.60
C LEU A 233 -13.85 12.85 -11.70
N GLU A 234 -14.99 12.81 -12.38
CA GLU A 234 -15.25 11.82 -13.43
C GLU A 234 -14.29 11.98 -14.61
N PRO A 235 -14.05 13.17 -15.20
CA PRO A 235 -13.06 13.31 -16.27
C PRO A 235 -11.61 13.09 -15.82
N ILE A 236 -11.20 13.49 -14.62
CA ILE A 236 -9.83 13.23 -14.13
C ILE A 236 -9.62 11.74 -13.85
N LEU A 237 -10.57 11.09 -13.18
CA LEU A 237 -10.56 9.66 -12.91
C LEU A 237 -10.71 8.86 -14.20
N THR A 238 -11.52 9.32 -15.16
CA THR A 238 -11.64 8.72 -16.50
C THR A 238 -10.35 8.88 -17.27
N ASN A 239 -9.68 10.04 -17.21
CA ASN A 239 -8.39 10.25 -17.87
C ASN A 239 -7.29 9.41 -17.23
N LEU A 240 -7.30 9.25 -15.90
CA LEU A 240 -6.37 8.38 -15.18
C LEU A 240 -6.65 6.90 -15.48
N LEU A 241 -7.91 6.45 -15.43
CA LEU A 241 -8.33 5.10 -15.78
C LEU A 241 -8.12 4.80 -17.27
N THR A 242 -8.30 5.78 -18.14
CA THR A 242 -8.00 5.69 -19.58
C THR A 242 -6.50 5.64 -19.80
N ALA A 243 -5.70 6.44 -19.08
CA ALA A 243 -4.25 6.38 -19.14
C ALA A 243 -3.74 5.02 -18.65
N LEU A 244 -4.25 4.54 -17.51
CA LEU A 244 -3.92 3.23 -16.93
C LEU A 244 -4.43 2.06 -17.78
N GLY A 245 -5.60 2.18 -18.39
CA GLY A 245 -6.17 1.18 -19.32
C GLY A 245 -5.52 1.19 -20.70
N ASN A 246 -4.89 2.30 -21.10
CA ASN A 246 -4.07 2.40 -22.31
C ASN A 246 -2.61 1.96 -22.09
N LEU A 247 -2.22 1.63 -20.85
CA LEU A 247 -0.95 0.97 -20.55
C LEU A 247 -1.08 -0.53 -20.91
N GLY A 248 -0.90 -0.82 -22.20
CA GLY A 248 -0.91 -2.16 -22.83
C GLY A 248 -2.02 -2.23 -23.89
N ASP A 249 -1.74 -2.32 -25.19
CA ASP A 249 -1.04 -3.46 -25.79
C ASP A 249 0.05 -3.15 -26.83
N ASN A 250 0.31 -1.90 -27.24
CA ASN A 250 1.43 -1.58 -28.15
C ASN A 250 1.76 -0.07 -28.17
N ASP A 251 2.60 0.37 -27.24
CA ASP A 251 3.61 1.47 -27.27
C ASP A 251 3.57 2.61 -28.32
N ASN A 252 2.39 3.06 -28.76
CA ASN A 252 2.21 4.28 -29.57
C ASN A 252 1.35 5.36 -28.87
N THR A 253 0.54 4.98 -27.88
CA THR A 253 -0.34 5.90 -27.16
C THR A 253 0.41 6.78 -26.15
N LEU A 254 1.55 6.29 -25.64
CA LEU A 254 2.42 7.01 -24.68
C LEU A 254 2.92 8.36 -25.24
N LYS A 255 3.20 8.44 -26.54
CA LYS A 255 3.61 9.70 -27.19
C LYS A 255 2.49 10.75 -27.29
N ASN A 256 1.24 10.32 -27.37
CA ASN A 256 0.09 11.20 -27.53
C ASN A 256 -0.58 11.55 -26.18
N GLY A 257 -0.45 10.68 -25.16
CA GLY A 257 -0.98 10.93 -23.82
C GLY A 257 -0.18 11.97 -23.02
N LEU A 258 1.16 11.92 -23.12
CA LEU A 258 2.04 12.90 -22.47
C LEU A 258 1.80 14.34 -22.96
N SER A 259 1.42 14.52 -24.22
CA SER A 259 1.10 15.84 -24.80
C SER A 259 -0.27 16.39 -24.34
N ALA A 260 -1.20 15.54 -23.88
CA ALA A 260 -2.48 15.96 -23.32
C ALA A 260 -2.36 16.41 -21.85
N ILE A 261 -1.49 15.76 -21.07
CA ILE A 261 -1.22 16.11 -19.67
C ILE A 261 -0.53 17.47 -19.55
N ASN A 262 0.42 17.78 -20.43
CA ASN A 262 1.10 19.08 -20.45
C ASN A 262 0.16 20.28 -20.69
N ASN A 263 -0.96 20.10 -21.39
CA ASN A 263 -1.89 21.20 -21.69
C ASN A 263 -2.92 21.46 -20.56
N THR A 264 -2.95 20.63 -19.52
CA THR A 264 -3.94 20.75 -18.43
C THR A 264 -3.30 21.25 -17.12
N ALA A 265 -1.97 21.21 -17.01
CA ALA A 265 -1.24 21.60 -15.80
C ALA A 265 -0.82 23.08 -15.72
N GLY A 266 -1.21 23.94 -16.68
CA GLY A 266 -1.02 25.40 -16.57
C GLY A 266 0.41 25.86 -16.32
N VAL A 267 1.43 25.15 -16.83
CA VAL A 267 2.79 25.67 -16.88
C VAL A 267 2.96 26.38 -18.21
N ASP A 268 2.65 27.67 -18.23
CA ASP A 268 3.04 28.55 -19.34
C ASP A 268 4.57 28.63 -19.42
N THR A 269 5.08 28.53 -20.65
CA THR A 269 6.44 28.93 -21.03
C THR A 269 6.67 30.42 -20.83
#